data_AF-A0A161M1M1-F1
#
_entry.id   AF-A0A161M1M1-F1
#
_cell.length_a   1.000
_cell.length_b   1.000
_cell.length_c   1.000
_cell.angle_alpha   90.00
_cell.angle_beta   90.00
_cell.angle_gamma   90.00
#
_symmetry.space_group_name_H-M   'P 1'
#
loop_
_entity.id
_entity.type
_entity.pdbx_description
1 polymer ?
#
loop_
_entity_poly.entity_id
_entity_poly.type
_entity_poly.pdbx_seq_one_letter_code
_entity_poly.pdbx_strand_id
1 'polypeptide(L)'
;MFNHKVIRLINTTLCNKIDLLVDVKIKRSYCIGHTEDHKELLQVYITKTHKNRQLILPNGQSLFLLMLRVPNVILKNDRYLCKTFVLSNEELEKKYINVKVCFLVDRDNIASFIHDIFNSQQLICKYLVRYGTSIFVRPLIECLRTYRCDEYYFLKNVVKLKADFILEEKEESNKLSYYGKRYCLTVFSNMSKKLPDIKELLPIQEDSGTEEEEEKEKEKQPAERLVETYIQSLSLSEGNLRTY
;
A
#
# COMPACT_ATOMS: atom_id res chain seq x y z
N MET A 1 -12.49 0.10 21.56
CA MET A 1 -11.53 1.01 20.90
C MET A 1 -11.00 0.33 19.65
N PHE A 2 -10.90 1.00 18.50
CA PHE A 2 -10.33 0.39 17.28
C PHE A 2 -8.83 0.18 17.44
N ASN A 3 -8.31 -1.03 17.20
CA ASN A 3 -6.89 -1.30 17.37
C ASN A 3 -6.08 -0.89 16.13
N HIS A 4 -6.04 0.41 15.80
CA HIS A 4 -5.40 0.93 14.57
C HIS A 4 -4.01 0.35 14.25
N LYS A 5 -3.25 -0.09 15.27
CA LYS A 5 -1.98 -0.84 15.11
C LYS A 5 -2.12 -2.06 14.19
N VAL A 6 -3.17 -2.87 14.36
CA VAL A 6 -3.39 -4.11 13.58
C VAL A 6 -3.78 -3.80 12.14
N ILE A 7 -4.64 -2.79 11.89
CA ILE A 7 -4.95 -2.36 10.52
C ILE A 7 -3.70 -1.78 9.84
N ARG A 8 -2.90 -1.00 10.57
CA ARG A 8 -1.62 -0.48 10.06
C ARG A 8 -0.67 -1.64 9.71
N LEU A 9 -0.55 -2.65 10.57
CA LEU A 9 0.23 -3.86 10.29
C LEU A 9 -0.22 -4.55 9.00
N ILE A 10 -1.52 -4.83 8.84
CA ILE A 10 -2.09 -5.46 7.63
C ILE A 10 -1.82 -4.62 6.39
N ASN A 11 -2.03 -3.31 6.47
CA ASN A 11 -1.77 -2.40 5.37
C ASN A 11 -0.29 -2.42 4.98
N THR A 12 0.63 -2.28 5.94
CA THR A 12 2.08 -2.36 5.72
C THR A 12 2.49 -3.71 5.13
N THR A 13 1.99 -4.84 5.65
CA THR A 13 2.24 -6.17 5.08
C THR A 13 1.80 -6.27 3.62
N LEU A 14 0.66 -5.66 3.27
CA LEU A 14 0.14 -5.67 1.91
C LEU A 14 0.85 -4.68 0.98
N CYS A 15 1.24 -3.50 1.46
CA CYS A 15 2.08 -2.54 0.75
C CYS A 15 3.43 -3.18 0.38
N ASN A 16 4.15 -3.74 1.36
CA ASN A 16 5.45 -4.37 1.16
C ASN A 16 5.37 -5.49 0.10
N LYS A 17 4.32 -6.33 0.14
CA LYS A 17 4.14 -7.38 -0.87
C LYS A 17 3.83 -6.87 -2.28
N ILE A 18 3.27 -5.67 -2.42
CA ILE A 18 3.01 -5.04 -3.73
C ILE A 18 4.26 -4.34 -4.24
N ASP A 19 5.00 -3.64 -3.38
CA ASP A 19 6.24 -2.95 -3.74
C ASP A 19 7.33 -3.95 -4.18
N LEU A 20 7.31 -5.18 -3.63
CA LEU A 20 8.17 -6.30 -4.03
C LEU A 20 7.71 -7.06 -5.30
N LEU A 21 6.60 -6.68 -5.95
CA LEU A 21 6.18 -7.33 -7.21
C LEU A 21 7.08 -6.87 -8.37
N VAL A 22 7.69 -7.85 -9.04
CA VAL A 22 8.48 -7.63 -10.26
C VAL A 22 7.59 -7.06 -11.38
N ASP A 23 6.53 -7.77 -11.77
CA ASP A 23 5.63 -7.36 -12.86
C ASP A 23 4.28 -6.88 -12.33
N VAL A 24 4.09 -5.56 -12.27
CA VAL A 24 2.86 -4.93 -11.78
C VAL A 24 1.98 -4.51 -12.96
N LYS A 25 0.81 -5.14 -13.10
CA LYS A 25 -0.17 -4.78 -14.14
C LYS A 25 -1.00 -3.56 -13.73
N ILE A 26 -0.65 -2.39 -14.23
CA ILE A 26 -1.34 -1.13 -13.97
C ILE A 26 -2.50 -0.99 -14.96
N LYS A 27 -3.73 -0.87 -14.46
CA LYS A 27 -4.94 -0.66 -15.29
C LYS A 27 -5.26 0.81 -15.48
N ARG A 28 -5.04 1.61 -14.44
CA ARG A 28 -5.30 3.06 -14.39
C ARG A 28 -4.36 3.70 -13.37
N SER A 29 -3.94 4.93 -13.65
CA SER A 29 -3.22 5.81 -12.73
C SER A 29 -3.93 7.15 -12.70
N TYR A 30 -4.01 7.77 -11.52
CA TYR A 30 -4.57 9.09 -11.31
C TYR A 30 -3.68 9.83 -10.31
N CYS A 31 -3.16 11.01 -10.66
CA CYS A 31 -2.60 11.89 -9.64
C CYS A 31 -3.76 12.37 -8.75
N ILE A 32 -3.63 12.21 -7.43
CA ILE A 32 -4.62 12.63 -6.42
C ILE A 32 -4.02 13.59 -5.40
N GLY A 33 -2.75 13.95 -5.52
CA GLY A 33 -2.12 14.94 -4.67
C GLY A 33 -0.69 15.25 -5.08
N HIS A 34 -0.21 16.43 -4.72
CA HIS A 34 1.13 16.92 -5.04
C HIS A 34 1.59 17.97 -4.01
N THR A 35 2.90 18.22 -3.95
CA THR A 35 3.46 19.41 -3.32
C THR A 35 3.57 20.52 -4.37
N GLU A 36 3.14 21.73 -4.08
CA GLU A 36 3.49 22.90 -4.91
C GLU A 36 4.92 23.36 -4.60
N ASP A 37 5.61 24.02 -5.53
CA ASP A 37 7.05 24.34 -5.41
C ASP A 37 7.44 25.31 -4.29
N HIS A 38 6.45 25.84 -3.55
CA HIS A 38 6.67 26.70 -2.38
C HIS A 38 5.89 26.23 -1.13
N LYS A 39 5.34 25.00 -1.16
CA LYS A 39 4.64 24.38 -0.02
C LYS A 39 5.35 23.10 0.40
N GLU A 40 5.70 22.99 1.68
CA GLU A 40 6.28 21.77 2.25
C GLU A 40 5.26 20.62 2.42
N LEU A 41 3.96 20.96 2.45
CA LEU A 41 2.89 19.99 2.70
C LEU A 41 2.27 19.46 1.40
N LEU A 42 2.15 18.14 1.33
CA LEU A 42 1.43 17.41 0.29
C LEU A 42 -0.07 17.78 0.35
N GLN A 43 -0.63 18.29 -0.74
CA GLN A 43 -2.07 18.53 -0.86
C GLN A 43 -2.73 17.31 -1.50
N VAL A 44 -3.75 16.72 -0.85
CA VAL A 44 -4.42 15.48 -1.29
C VAL A 44 -5.91 15.71 -1.53
N TYR A 45 -6.33 15.50 -2.77
CA TYR A 45 -7.68 15.72 -3.26
C TYR A 45 -8.50 14.42 -3.24
N ILE A 46 -9.49 14.35 -2.35
CA ILE A 46 -10.36 13.18 -2.20
C ILE A 46 -11.69 13.44 -2.93
N THR A 47 -11.96 12.63 -3.96
CA THR A 47 -13.12 12.79 -4.85
C THR A 47 -13.87 11.47 -5.03
N LYS A 48 -15.16 11.51 -5.37
CA LYS A 48 -15.98 10.29 -5.46
C LYS A 48 -15.65 9.41 -6.67
N THR A 49 -15.19 10.01 -7.76
CA THR A 49 -15.06 9.31 -9.06
C THR A 49 -13.67 9.36 -9.65
N HIS A 50 -12.81 10.30 -9.24
CA HIS A 50 -11.51 10.62 -9.87
C HIS A 50 -11.55 10.80 -11.40
N LYS A 51 -12.74 11.13 -11.96
CA LYS A 51 -13.00 11.18 -13.41
C LYS A 51 -13.37 12.55 -13.97
N ASN A 52 -13.86 13.47 -13.13
CA ASN A 52 -14.62 14.66 -13.57
C ASN A 52 -14.10 16.00 -13.01
N ARG A 53 -12.80 16.14 -12.76
CA ARG A 53 -12.19 17.43 -12.36
C ARG A 53 -10.96 17.74 -13.22
N GLN A 54 -10.51 18.99 -13.17
CA GLN A 54 -9.23 19.43 -13.74
C GLN A 54 -8.14 18.41 -13.41
N LEU A 55 -7.33 18.06 -14.41
CA LEU A 55 -6.26 17.09 -14.27
C LEU A 55 -5.29 17.61 -13.21
N ILE A 56 -5.20 16.94 -12.06
CA ILE A 56 -4.20 17.27 -11.05
C ILE A 56 -2.85 16.94 -11.69
N LEU A 57 -2.08 17.97 -12.01
CA LEU A 57 -0.76 17.78 -12.60
C LEU A 57 0.21 17.39 -11.47
N PRO A 58 0.91 16.25 -11.57
CA PRO A 58 1.93 15.88 -10.61
C PRO A 58 3.05 16.93 -10.57
N ASN A 59 3.45 17.33 -9.37
CA ASN A 59 4.58 18.22 -9.13
C ASN A 59 5.22 17.91 -7.77
N GLY A 60 6.53 18.13 -7.64
CA GLY A 60 7.31 17.72 -6.47
C GLY A 60 7.00 16.27 -6.04
N GLN A 61 6.85 16.03 -4.74
CA GLN A 61 6.36 14.72 -4.26
C GLN A 61 4.86 14.61 -4.55
N SER A 62 4.44 13.52 -5.20
CA SER A 62 3.06 13.36 -5.66
C SER A 62 2.44 12.02 -5.26
N LEU A 63 1.18 12.05 -4.87
CA LEU A 63 0.40 10.88 -4.51
C LEU A 63 -0.48 10.43 -5.66
N PHE A 64 -0.32 9.19 -6.11
CA PHE A 64 -1.13 8.59 -7.15
C PHE A 64 -2.09 7.54 -6.59
N LEU A 65 -3.32 7.49 -7.12
CA LEU A 65 -4.23 6.38 -6.94
C LEU A 65 -4.10 5.43 -8.15
N LEU A 66 -3.44 4.30 -7.92
CA LEU A 66 -3.24 3.26 -8.90
C LEU A 66 -4.33 2.19 -8.78
N MET A 67 -4.78 1.67 -9.92
CA MET A 67 -5.61 0.47 -9.98
C MET A 67 -4.79 -0.66 -10.59
N LEU A 68 -4.37 -1.61 -9.77
CA LEU A 68 -3.47 -2.69 -10.17
C LEU A 68 -4.22 -4.03 -10.31
N ARG A 69 -3.66 -4.94 -11.10
CA ARG A 69 -4.03 -6.35 -11.14
C ARG A 69 -2.86 -7.19 -10.62
N VAL A 70 -3.03 -7.78 -9.45
CA VAL A 70 -1.96 -8.47 -8.70
C VAL A 70 -2.31 -9.96 -8.47
N PRO A 71 -1.32 -10.87 -8.33
CA PRO A 71 -1.59 -12.29 -8.10
C PRO A 71 -2.41 -12.50 -6.83
N ASN A 72 -3.42 -13.38 -6.84
CA ASN A 72 -4.25 -13.60 -5.63
C ASN A 72 -3.48 -14.28 -4.48
N VAL A 73 -2.35 -14.94 -4.80
CA VAL A 73 -1.45 -15.57 -3.82
C VAL A 73 -0.89 -14.59 -2.78
N ILE A 74 -0.81 -13.28 -3.07
CA ILE A 74 -0.35 -12.29 -2.09
C ILE A 74 -1.26 -12.23 -0.85
N LEU A 75 -2.56 -12.53 -1.01
CA LEU A 75 -3.51 -12.58 0.10
C LEU A 75 -3.64 -13.98 0.70
N LYS A 76 -3.39 -15.05 -0.08
CA LYS A 76 -3.55 -16.44 0.37
C LYS A 76 -2.39 -16.94 1.22
N ASN A 77 -1.15 -16.66 0.79
CA ASN A 77 0.04 -17.30 1.34
C ASN A 77 0.57 -16.57 2.59
N ASP A 78 0.01 -15.42 2.95
CA ASP A 78 0.41 -14.66 4.13
C ASP A 78 -0.52 -14.91 5.31
N ARG A 79 0.07 -15.30 6.45
CA ARG A 79 -0.65 -15.66 7.70
C ARG A 79 -1.59 -14.58 8.24
N TYR A 80 -1.32 -13.30 7.97
CA TYR A 80 -2.15 -12.18 8.43
C TYR A 80 -3.18 -11.78 7.38
N LEU A 81 -2.77 -11.72 6.11
CA LEU A 81 -3.66 -11.32 5.02
C LEU A 81 -4.76 -12.38 4.77
N CYS A 82 -4.45 -13.68 4.86
CA CYS A 82 -5.42 -14.74 4.59
C CYS A 82 -6.52 -14.86 5.66
N LYS A 83 -6.19 -14.54 6.92
CA LYS A 83 -7.15 -14.45 8.03
C LYS A 83 -8.03 -13.20 7.94
N THR A 84 -7.48 -12.12 7.38
CA THR A 84 -8.16 -10.82 7.26
C THR A 84 -9.12 -10.77 6.07
N PHE A 85 -8.62 -11.15 4.89
CA PHE A 85 -9.30 -10.99 3.61
C PHE A 85 -9.93 -12.30 3.17
N VAL A 86 -11.18 -12.50 3.61
CA VAL A 86 -11.97 -13.67 3.22
C VAL A 86 -12.37 -13.55 1.75
N LEU A 87 -11.75 -14.35 0.89
CA LEU A 87 -12.04 -14.46 -0.53
C LEU A 87 -13.27 -15.34 -0.76
N SER A 88 -14.10 -15.01 -1.76
CA SER A 88 -15.15 -15.90 -2.25
C SER A 88 -14.56 -17.06 -3.07
N ASN A 89 -15.33 -18.12 -3.33
CA ASN A 89 -14.87 -19.26 -4.15
C ASN A 89 -14.38 -18.79 -5.53
N GLU A 90 -15.11 -17.89 -6.19
CA GLU A 90 -14.73 -17.29 -7.48
C GLU A 90 -13.40 -16.50 -7.39
N GLU A 91 -13.11 -15.87 -6.25
CA GLU A 91 -11.87 -15.13 -5.99
C GLU A 91 -10.68 -16.04 -5.61
N LEU A 92 -10.97 -17.21 -5.03
CA LEU A 92 -9.98 -18.26 -4.80
C LEU A 92 -9.53 -18.87 -6.13
N GLU A 93 -10.44 -19.07 -7.09
CA GLU A 93 -10.13 -19.61 -8.43
C GLU A 93 -9.40 -18.60 -9.34
N LYS A 94 -9.72 -17.31 -9.25
CA LYS A 94 -9.06 -16.25 -10.04
C LYS A 94 -7.56 -16.11 -9.72
N LYS A 95 -6.67 -16.44 -10.67
CA LYS A 95 -5.20 -16.21 -10.56
C LYS A 95 -4.79 -14.78 -10.13
N TYR A 96 -5.63 -13.78 -10.43
CA TYR A 96 -5.36 -12.37 -10.11
C TYR A 96 -6.59 -11.66 -9.55
N ILE A 97 -6.37 -10.77 -8.60
CA ILE A 97 -7.36 -9.82 -8.06
C ILE A 97 -7.04 -8.39 -8.50
N ASN A 98 -8.02 -7.48 -8.37
CA ASN A 98 -7.77 -6.05 -8.52
C ASN A 98 -7.51 -5.43 -7.14
N VAL A 99 -6.59 -4.47 -7.08
CA VAL A 99 -6.33 -3.66 -5.87
C VAL A 99 -6.35 -2.18 -6.25
N LYS A 100 -6.78 -1.31 -5.32
CA LYS A 100 -6.44 0.11 -5.31
C LYS A 100 -5.17 0.29 -4.48
N VAL A 101 -4.25 1.13 -4.92
CA VAL A 101 -3.05 1.53 -4.18
C VAL A 101 -2.93 3.04 -4.18
N CYS A 102 -2.78 3.65 -3.02
CA CYS A 102 -2.24 5.01 -2.91
C CYS A 102 -0.72 4.89 -2.85
N PHE A 103 -0.05 5.38 -3.89
CA PHE A 103 1.38 5.24 -4.12
C PHE A 103 2.03 6.63 -4.15
N LEU A 104 2.97 6.87 -3.24
CA LEU A 104 3.67 8.14 -3.10
C LEU A 104 4.93 8.10 -3.95
N VAL A 105 5.00 8.94 -4.98
CA VAL A 105 6.13 9.08 -5.91
C VAL A 105 6.99 10.25 -5.46
N ASP A 106 8.30 10.03 -5.37
CA ASP A 106 9.25 11.05 -4.94
C ASP A 106 9.53 12.07 -6.06
N ARG A 107 9.88 13.31 -5.66
CA ARG A 107 10.13 14.45 -6.57
C ARG A 107 11.05 14.07 -7.72
N ASP A 108 12.16 13.41 -7.41
CA ASP A 108 13.22 13.09 -8.38
C ASP A 108 12.81 11.98 -9.36
N ASN A 109 11.83 11.15 -8.98
CA ASN A 109 11.31 10.03 -9.78
C ASN A 109 10.08 10.40 -10.62
N ILE A 110 9.51 11.60 -10.44
CA ILE A 110 8.21 11.97 -10.99
C ILE A 110 8.18 11.93 -12.53
N ALA A 111 9.26 12.41 -13.18
CA ALA A 111 9.35 12.45 -14.63
C ALA A 111 9.42 11.04 -15.24
N SER A 112 10.26 10.16 -14.68
CA SER A 112 10.37 8.75 -15.09
C SER A 112 9.06 8.00 -14.86
N PHE A 113 8.41 8.20 -13.71
CA PHE A 113 7.11 7.61 -13.42
C PHE A 113 6.04 8.02 -14.44
N ILE A 114 5.96 9.31 -14.80
CA ILE A 114 5.01 9.80 -15.81
C ILE A 114 5.31 9.18 -17.18
N HIS A 115 6.58 9.16 -17.59
CA HIS A 115 7.01 8.56 -18.86
C HIS A 115 6.63 7.07 -18.94
N ASP A 116 7.01 6.28 -17.94
CA ASP A 116 6.93 4.83 -18.00
C ASP A 116 5.54 4.27 -17.65
N ILE A 117 4.73 4.97 -16.85
CA ILE A 117 3.42 4.49 -16.36
C ILE A 117 2.24 5.31 -16.88
N PHE A 118 2.40 6.62 -17.08
CA PHE A 118 1.29 7.51 -17.46
C PHE A 118 1.18 7.66 -18.99
N ASN A 119 2.32 7.72 -19.68
CA ASN A 119 2.39 7.93 -21.13
C ASN A 119 2.63 6.63 -21.92
N SER A 120 3.12 5.56 -21.30
CA SER A 120 3.40 4.31 -22.01
C SER A 120 2.12 3.54 -22.33
N GLN A 121 2.09 2.87 -23.49
CA GLN A 121 1.04 1.90 -23.82
C GLN A 121 1.23 0.56 -23.07
N GLN A 122 2.34 0.41 -22.33
CA GLN A 122 2.67 -0.83 -21.64
C GLN A 122 2.04 -0.86 -20.25
N LEU A 123 0.94 -1.62 -20.13
CA LEU A 123 0.21 -1.84 -18.87
C LEU A 123 0.99 -2.66 -17.81
N ILE A 124 2.31 -2.81 -17.94
CA ILE A 124 3.19 -3.58 -17.05
C ILE A 124 4.35 -2.70 -16.61
N CYS A 125 4.35 -2.33 -15.33
CA CYS A 125 5.49 -1.67 -14.68
C CYS A 125 6.41 -2.74 -14.08
N LYS A 126 7.72 -2.61 -14.32
CA LYS A 126 8.74 -3.40 -13.62
C LYS A 126 9.19 -2.71 -12.33
N TYR A 127 9.03 -3.39 -11.20
CA TYR A 127 9.40 -2.91 -9.85
C TYR A 127 8.84 -1.52 -9.52
N LEU A 128 7.57 -1.47 -9.10
CA LEU A 128 6.89 -0.21 -8.77
C LEU A 128 7.66 0.62 -7.73
N VAL A 129 8.32 -0.04 -6.78
CA VAL A 129 9.15 0.57 -5.73
C VAL A 129 10.31 1.44 -6.24
N ARG A 130 10.71 1.32 -7.52
CA ARG A 130 11.76 2.17 -8.11
C ARG A 130 11.40 3.65 -8.18
N TYR A 131 10.11 3.99 -8.10
CA TYR A 131 9.64 5.37 -8.20
C TYR A 131 9.18 5.97 -6.86
N GLY A 132 9.03 5.17 -5.80
CA GLY A 132 8.41 5.58 -4.55
C GLY A 132 7.84 4.40 -3.75
N THR A 133 6.80 4.61 -2.93
CA THR A 133 6.28 3.57 -2.02
C THR A 133 4.74 3.50 -1.93
N SER A 134 4.20 2.29 -1.75
CA SER A 134 2.79 2.06 -1.44
C SER A 134 2.48 2.46 0.01
N ILE A 135 1.67 3.51 0.19
CA ILE A 135 1.28 3.98 1.54
C ILE A 135 -0.07 3.40 2.02
N PHE A 136 -0.97 3.05 1.10
CA PHE A 136 -2.24 2.39 1.41
C PHE A 136 -2.66 1.44 0.30
N VAL A 137 -3.12 0.23 0.66
CA VAL A 137 -3.66 -0.74 -0.30
C VAL A 137 -5.04 -1.21 0.12
N ARG A 138 -5.94 -1.28 -0.86
CA ARG A 138 -7.27 -1.89 -0.71
C ARG A 138 -7.51 -2.98 -1.76
N PRO A 139 -7.66 -4.25 -1.36
CA PRO A 139 -8.24 -5.29 -2.21
C PRO A 139 -9.67 -4.96 -2.66
N LEU A 140 -9.94 -5.13 -3.95
CA LEU A 140 -11.27 -4.99 -4.52
C LEU A 140 -11.93 -6.37 -4.62
N ILE A 141 -12.28 -6.90 -3.44
CA ILE A 141 -12.84 -8.23 -3.22
C ILE A 141 -14.25 -8.16 -2.61
N GLU A 142 -15.04 -9.21 -2.74
CA GLU A 142 -16.48 -9.23 -2.44
C GLU A 142 -16.77 -8.88 -0.98
N CYS A 143 -16.02 -9.42 -0.01
CA CYS A 143 -16.19 -9.09 1.40
C CYS A 143 -15.91 -7.60 1.75
N LEU A 144 -15.30 -6.85 0.83
CA LEU A 144 -15.05 -5.41 0.93
C LEU A 144 -15.85 -4.58 -0.07
N ARG A 145 -16.71 -5.19 -0.90
CA ARG A 145 -17.40 -4.54 -2.04
C ARG A 145 -18.54 -3.61 -1.60
N THR A 146 -19.31 -4.02 -0.59
CA THR A 146 -20.42 -3.23 -0.02
C THR A 146 -19.94 -2.01 0.78
N TYR A 147 -18.63 -1.96 1.10
CA TYR A 147 -18.03 -0.85 1.81
C TYR A 147 -17.52 0.19 0.82
N ARG A 148 -18.05 1.42 0.92
CA ARG A 148 -17.25 2.58 0.53
C ARG A 148 -16.11 2.66 1.55
N CYS A 149 -14.92 2.16 1.22
CA CYS A 149 -13.75 2.53 1.97
C CYS A 149 -13.47 3.99 1.64
N ASP A 150 -13.27 4.79 2.67
CA ASP A 150 -12.92 6.18 2.54
C ASP A 150 -11.39 6.31 2.52
N GLU A 151 -10.83 6.67 1.36
CA GLU A 151 -9.42 6.97 1.21
C GLU A 151 -8.96 8.10 2.17
N TYR A 152 -9.81 9.10 2.46
CA TYR A 152 -9.50 10.16 3.44
C TYR A 152 -9.26 9.59 4.84
N TYR A 153 -10.20 8.81 5.37
CA TYR A 153 -10.08 8.25 6.71
C TYR A 153 -8.83 7.39 6.84
N PHE A 154 -8.52 6.56 5.84
CA PHE A 154 -7.34 5.69 5.88
C PHE A 154 -6.04 6.48 5.87
N LEU A 155 -5.87 7.38 4.90
CA LEU A 155 -4.65 8.18 4.79
C LEU A 155 -4.46 9.06 6.04
N LYS A 156 -5.51 9.72 6.52
CA LYS A 156 -5.43 10.64 7.68
C LYS A 156 -5.33 9.95 9.04
N ASN A 157 -6.10 8.89 9.30
CA ASN A 157 -6.25 8.33 10.66
C ASN A 157 -5.46 7.02 10.87
N VAL A 158 -5.28 6.21 9.83
CA VAL A 158 -4.61 4.91 9.92
C VAL A 158 -3.14 5.02 9.53
N VAL A 159 -2.87 5.58 8.35
CA VAL A 159 -1.51 5.83 7.85
C VAL A 159 -0.89 7.03 8.55
N LYS A 160 -1.70 8.01 8.98
CA LYS A 160 -1.28 9.31 9.53
C LYS A 160 -0.40 10.11 8.56
N LEU A 161 -0.78 10.10 7.28
CA LEU A 161 -0.16 10.91 6.23
C LEU A 161 -0.25 12.39 6.62
N LYS A 162 0.91 13.06 6.70
CA LYS A 162 1.02 14.50 6.90
C LYS A 162 0.68 15.20 5.58
N ALA A 163 -0.59 15.57 5.41
CA ALA A 163 -1.10 16.16 4.19
C ALA A 163 -2.30 17.07 4.46
N ASP A 164 -2.47 18.07 3.61
CA ASP A 164 -3.67 18.91 3.55
C ASP A 164 -4.72 18.24 2.69
N PHE A 165 -5.77 17.73 3.33
CA PHE A 165 -6.84 16.99 2.64
C PHE A 165 -7.93 17.92 2.13
N ILE A 166 -8.04 18.02 0.81
CA ILE A 166 -9.05 18.81 0.10
C ILE A 166 -10.20 17.87 -0.26
N LEU A 167 -11.36 18.08 0.37
CA LEU A 167 -12.55 17.25 0.22
C LEU A 167 -13.53 17.89 -0.76
N GLU A 168 -14.16 17.07 -1.61
CA GLU A 168 -15.26 17.52 -2.47
C GLU A 168 -16.50 17.88 -1.64
N GLU A 169 -16.91 19.16 -1.67
CA GLU A 169 -17.92 19.83 -0.82
C GLU A 169 -19.28 19.11 -0.64
N LYS A 170 -19.60 18.12 -1.48
CA LYS A 170 -20.82 17.31 -1.41
C LYS A 170 -20.74 16.13 -0.43
N GLU A 171 -19.66 15.98 0.33
CA GLU A 171 -19.55 15.00 1.42
C GLU A 171 -18.92 15.61 2.68
N GLU A 172 -19.76 15.84 3.69
CA GLU A 172 -19.32 16.21 5.04
C GLU A 172 -18.26 15.20 5.55
N SER A 173 -17.19 15.73 6.16
CA SER A 173 -16.11 14.95 6.77
C SER A 173 -16.59 13.88 7.77
N ASN A 174 -17.75 14.10 8.40
CA ASN A 174 -18.43 13.14 9.28
C ASN A 174 -18.87 11.86 8.55
N LYS A 175 -19.38 11.96 7.32
CA LYS A 175 -19.84 10.82 6.51
C LYS A 175 -18.64 9.98 6.04
N LEU A 176 -17.56 10.64 5.63
CA LEU A 176 -16.28 10.00 5.28
C LEU A 176 -15.69 9.24 6.48
N SER A 177 -15.60 9.88 7.65
CA SER A 177 -15.19 9.26 8.92
C SER A 177 -16.00 8.00 9.27
N TYR A 178 -17.31 8.02 9.03
CA TYR A 178 -18.20 6.87 9.27
C TYR A 178 -17.87 5.68 8.34
N TYR A 179 -17.65 5.94 7.05
CA TYR A 179 -17.32 4.93 6.06
C TYR A 179 -15.98 4.23 6.35
N GLY A 180 -14.93 5.01 6.66
CA GLY A 180 -13.63 4.47 7.06
C GLY A 180 -13.70 3.62 8.34
N LYS A 181 -14.45 4.08 9.36
CA LYS A 181 -14.73 3.29 10.58
C LYS A 181 -15.41 1.96 10.27
N ARG A 182 -16.39 1.92 9.36
CA ARG A 182 -17.05 0.67 8.95
C ARG A 182 -16.11 -0.32 8.25
N TYR A 183 -15.25 0.14 7.34
CA TYR A 183 -14.23 -0.75 6.74
C TYR A 183 -13.32 -1.34 7.84
N CYS A 184 -12.89 -0.50 8.79
CA CYS A 184 -12.09 -0.95 9.92
C CYS A 184 -12.82 -2.00 10.77
N LEU A 185 -14.11 -1.80 11.07
CA LEU A 185 -14.92 -2.79 11.80
C LEU A 185 -14.94 -4.14 11.09
N THR A 186 -15.10 -4.17 9.76
CA THR A 186 -15.19 -5.42 9.01
C THR A 186 -13.86 -6.17 8.97
N VAL A 187 -12.77 -5.46 8.70
CA VAL A 187 -11.40 -6.00 8.81
C VAL A 187 -11.15 -6.59 10.20
N PHE A 188 -11.52 -5.87 11.26
CA PHE A 188 -11.44 -6.39 12.64
C PHE A 188 -12.35 -7.59 12.91
N SER A 189 -13.60 -7.54 12.46
CA SER A 189 -14.60 -8.57 12.76
C SER A 189 -14.32 -9.89 12.04
N ASN A 190 -13.68 -9.84 10.87
CA ASN A 190 -13.21 -11.03 10.16
C ASN A 190 -12.03 -11.66 10.90
N MET A 191 -11.11 -10.84 11.40
CA MET A 191 -9.98 -11.29 12.21
C MET A 191 -10.40 -11.86 13.57
N SER A 192 -11.25 -11.18 14.34
CA SER A 192 -11.64 -11.61 15.69
C SER A 192 -12.42 -12.93 15.70
N LYS A 193 -13.09 -13.28 14.59
CA LYS A 193 -13.73 -14.59 14.39
C LYS A 193 -12.75 -15.72 14.07
N LYS A 194 -11.47 -15.43 13.83
CA LYS A 194 -10.45 -16.37 13.33
C LYS A 194 -9.06 -16.23 13.98
N LEU A 195 -8.92 -15.42 15.02
CA LEU A 195 -7.66 -15.25 15.74
C LEU A 195 -7.55 -16.26 16.89
N PRO A 196 -6.40 -16.95 17.03
CA PRO A 196 -5.90 -17.38 18.34
C PRO A 196 -5.63 -16.16 19.24
N ASP A 197 -5.40 -16.42 20.53
CA ASP A 197 -5.34 -15.38 21.55
C ASP A 197 -4.29 -14.28 21.24
N ILE A 198 -4.63 -13.02 21.52
CA ILE A 198 -3.89 -11.82 21.05
C ILE A 198 -2.45 -11.77 21.59
N LYS A 199 -2.13 -12.59 22.61
CA LYS A 199 -0.81 -12.72 23.24
C LYS A 199 0.30 -13.22 22.30
N GLU A 200 -0.03 -13.85 21.16
CA GLU A 200 0.97 -14.21 20.13
C GLU A 200 1.44 -13.02 19.28
N LEU A 201 0.83 -11.84 19.43
CA LEU A 201 1.17 -10.64 18.66
C LEU A 201 1.99 -9.65 19.50
N LEU A 202 3.32 -9.76 19.36
CA LEU A 202 4.41 -8.84 19.77
C LEU A 202 5.17 -9.20 21.07
N PRO A 203 6.48 -8.83 21.19
CA PRO A 203 7.21 -7.86 20.35
C PRO A 203 8.26 -8.44 19.40
N ILE A 204 8.33 -7.83 18.21
CA ILE A 204 9.62 -7.63 17.52
C ILE A 204 10.37 -6.64 18.41
N GLN A 205 11.56 -7.01 18.89
CA GLN A 205 12.40 -6.10 19.66
C GLN A 205 12.88 -4.96 18.75
N GLU A 206 12.75 -3.72 19.22
CA GLU A 206 13.50 -2.60 18.66
C GLU A 206 14.94 -2.77 19.14
N ASP A 207 15.82 -3.19 18.24
CA ASP A 207 17.22 -3.45 18.56
C ASP A 207 17.95 -2.11 18.70
N SER A 208 18.27 -1.74 19.95
CA SER A 208 18.90 -0.47 20.29
C SER A 208 20.43 -0.62 20.29
N GLY A 209 21.04 -0.50 19.11
CA GLY A 209 22.50 -0.49 18.92
C GLY A 209 23.05 0.90 18.59
N THR A 210 23.70 1.54 19.56
CA THR A 210 24.90 2.38 19.32
C THR A 210 26.07 1.45 18.94
N GLU A 211 27.15 1.85 18.24
CA GLU A 211 27.85 3.15 18.09
C GLU A 211 28.66 3.18 16.76
N GLU A 212 29.00 4.39 16.28
CA GLU A 212 30.22 4.84 15.54
C GLU A 212 30.95 3.90 14.53
N GLU A 213 30.93 4.15 13.21
CA GLU A 213 31.80 5.07 12.39
C GLU A 213 33.03 4.40 11.73
N GLU A 214 33.08 4.33 10.39
CA GLU A 214 34.17 4.86 9.53
C GLU A 214 33.85 4.75 8.02
N GLU A 215 34.57 5.48 7.16
CA GLU A 215 34.38 5.58 5.70
C GLU A 215 35.29 4.61 4.87
N LYS A 216 35.44 4.56 3.53
CA LYS A 216 35.00 5.26 2.28
C LYS A 216 35.34 4.30 1.08
N GLU A 217 35.03 4.45 -0.21
CA GLU A 217 34.30 5.42 -1.04
C GLU A 217 33.82 4.75 -2.38
N LYS A 218 32.60 5.05 -2.88
CA LYS A 218 32.09 4.86 -4.29
C LYS A 218 32.10 3.41 -4.89
N GLU A 219 31.24 3.01 -5.84
CA GLU A 219 30.20 3.70 -6.63
C GLU A 219 29.07 2.70 -7.05
N LYS A 220 27.85 3.22 -7.31
CA LYS A 220 26.69 2.61 -8.02
C LYS A 220 25.82 1.51 -7.35
N GLN A 221 24.52 1.83 -7.30
CA GLN A 221 23.30 1.00 -7.13
C GLN A 221 23.06 0.22 -5.81
N PRO A 222 22.28 0.80 -4.86
CA PRO A 222 21.86 0.12 -3.62
C PRO A 222 20.58 -0.75 -3.76
N ALA A 223 19.71 -0.44 -4.72
CA ALA A 223 18.35 -1.00 -4.76
C ALA A 223 18.30 -2.51 -5.05
N GLU A 224 19.16 -3.00 -5.95
CA GLU A 224 19.18 -4.41 -6.35
C GLU A 224 19.74 -5.29 -5.22
N ARG A 225 20.82 -4.86 -4.55
CA ARG A 225 21.39 -5.58 -3.38
C ARG A 225 20.41 -5.68 -2.21
N LEU A 226 19.62 -4.65 -1.93
CA LEU A 226 18.60 -4.71 -0.88
C LEU A 226 17.50 -5.73 -1.21
N VAL A 227 17.08 -5.82 -2.48
CA VAL A 227 16.10 -6.82 -2.93
C VAL A 227 16.69 -8.24 -2.89
N GLU A 228 17.92 -8.44 -3.34
CA GLU A 228 18.60 -9.76 -3.30
C GLU A 228 18.82 -10.25 -1.86
N THR A 229 19.28 -9.38 -0.97
CA THR A 229 19.48 -9.72 0.45
C THR A 229 18.15 -10.12 1.12
N TYR A 230 17.07 -9.40 0.80
CA TYR A 230 15.73 -9.74 1.29
C TYR A 230 15.23 -11.08 0.74
N ILE A 231 15.42 -11.35 -0.56
CA ILE A 231 15.06 -12.64 -1.18
C ILE A 231 15.84 -13.81 -0.57
N GLN A 232 17.14 -13.64 -0.29
CA GLN A 232 17.96 -14.66 0.38
C GLN A 232 17.47 -14.93 1.81
N SER A 233 17.12 -13.90 2.58
CA SER A 233 16.58 -14.08 3.95
C SER A 233 15.24 -14.83 3.99
N LEU A 234 14.39 -14.64 2.98
CA LEU A 234 13.15 -15.42 2.83
C LEU A 234 13.44 -16.89 2.48
N SER A 235 14.38 -17.12 1.55
CA SER A 235 14.76 -18.46 1.07
C SER A 235 15.30 -19.36 2.18
N LEU A 236 16.02 -18.79 3.15
CA LEU A 236 16.59 -19.52 4.29
C LEU A 236 15.53 -20.00 5.30
N SER A 237 14.31 -19.46 5.26
CA SER A 237 13.22 -19.85 6.17
C SER A 237 12.46 -21.11 5.75
N GLU A 238 12.60 -21.56 4.49
CA GLU A 238 11.93 -22.76 3.97
C GLU A 238 12.81 -24.03 4.01
N GLY A 239 14.07 -23.92 4.50
CA GLY A 239 15.06 -25.00 4.43
C GLY A 239 15.02 -26.08 5.52
N ASN A 240 14.37 -25.84 6.66
CA ASN A 240 14.42 -26.73 7.83
C ASN A 240 13.11 -27.47 8.10
N LEU A 241 12.77 -28.45 7.25
CA LEU A 241 11.78 -29.50 7.56
C LEU A 241 11.88 -30.71 6.63
N ARG A 242 12.91 -31.57 6.82
CA ARG A 242 12.91 -32.99 6.43
C ARG A 242 14.08 -33.76 7.04
N THR A 243 13.83 -35.04 7.34
CA THR A 243 14.72 -36.04 7.97
C THR A 243 15.18 -35.68 9.40
N TYR A 244 14.98 -36.51 10.43
CA TYR A 244 14.47 -37.89 10.51
C TYR A 244 13.16 -37.99 11.30
#